data_AF-A0A6C0JSD4-F1
#
_entry.id   AF-A0A6C0JSD4-F1
#
_cell.length_a   1.000
_cell.length_b   1.000
_cell.length_c   1.000
_cell.angle_alpha   90.00
_cell.angle_beta   90.00
_cell.angle_gamma   90.00
#
_symmetry.space_group_name_H-M   'P 1'
#
loop_
_entity.id
_entity.type
_entity.pdbx_description
1 polymer ?
#
loop_
_entity_poly.entity_id
_entity_poly.type
_entity_poly.pdbx_seq_one_letter_code
_entity_poly.pdbx_strand_id
1 'polypeptide(L)'
;MSIQGKVNELNSIKSELKSLQQRGAALRKCAKVIEAEIDEYLDSKDQPGLKYKGTAIIRETATKRRTKKKADARADAIYVLERRGVESPEKLFDEIMEARRGSPTEQRKLKFKKIKKKKDEY
;
A
#
# COMPACT_ATOMS: atom_id res chain seq x y z
N MET A 1 -28.02 -21.37 -11.21
CA MET A 1 -26.73 -20.68 -11.48
C MET A 1 -25.62 -21.71 -11.53
N SER A 2 -24.84 -21.79 -12.61
CA SER A 2 -23.74 -22.77 -12.74
C SER A 2 -22.43 -22.21 -12.18
N ILE A 3 -21.63 -23.06 -11.52
CA ILE A 3 -20.29 -22.72 -11.02
C ILE A 3 -19.37 -22.21 -12.14
N GLN A 4 -19.52 -22.73 -13.36
CA GLN A 4 -18.76 -22.27 -14.53
C GLN A 4 -19.04 -20.80 -14.86
N GLY A 5 -20.31 -20.37 -14.74
CA GLY A 5 -20.70 -18.98 -14.91
C GLY A 5 -20.04 -18.06 -13.88
N LYS A 6 -20.00 -18.48 -12.61
CA LYS A 6 -19.33 -17.73 -11.53
C LYS A 6 -17.81 -17.65 -11.72
N VAL A 7 -17.18 -18.70 -12.24
CA VAL A 7 -15.75 -18.68 -12.57
C VAL A 7 -15.47 -17.71 -13.72
N ASN A 8 -16.30 -17.69 -14.76
CA ASN A 8 -16.16 -16.77 -15.89
C ASN A 8 -16.37 -15.30 -15.46
N GLU A 9 -17.41 -15.04 -14.67
CA GLU A 9 -17.70 -13.74 -14.07
C GLU A 9 -16.51 -13.25 -13.23
N LEU A 10 -15.97 -14.10 -12.35
CA LEU A 10 -14.80 -13.76 -11.53
C LEU A 10 -13.56 -13.44 -12.37
N ASN A 11 -13.32 -14.19 -13.45
CA ASN A 11 -12.21 -13.92 -14.35
C ASN A 11 -12.38 -12.60 -15.11
N SER A 12 -13.60 -12.30 -15.55
CA SER A 12 -13.93 -11.01 -16.19
C SER A 12 -13.63 -9.85 -15.24
N ILE A 13 -14.17 -9.89 -14.02
CA ILE A 13 -13.93 -8.88 -12.97
C ILE A 13 -12.43 -8.70 -12.70
N LYS A 14 -11.67 -9.79 -12.57
CA LYS A 14 -10.22 -9.72 -12.35
C LYS A 14 -9.48 -9.04 -13.50
N SER A 15 -9.89 -9.28 -14.74
CA SER A 15 -9.29 -8.67 -15.92
C SER A 15 -9.58 -7.17 -15.98
N GLU A 16 -10.81 -6.78 -15.67
CA GLU A 16 -11.22 -5.37 -15.64
C GLU A 16 -10.49 -4.60 -14.51
N LEU A 17 -10.43 -5.17 -13.31
CA LEU A 17 -9.66 -4.59 -12.20
C LEU A 17 -8.20 -4.35 -12.58
N LYS A 18 -7.57 -5.30 -13.31
CA LYS A 18 -6.20 -5.15 -13.78
C LYS A 18 -6.07 -3.97 -14.76
N SER A 19 -6.99 -3.86 -15.72
CA SER A 19 -7.00 -2.74 -16.68
C SER A 19 -7.19 -1.39 -15.98
N LEU A 20 -8.13 -1.32 -15.03
CA LEU A 20 -8.37 -0.11 -14.23
C LEU A 20 -7.15 0.27 -13.39
N GLN A 21 -6.47 -0.70 -12.77
CA GLN A 21 -5.24 -0.46 -12.02
C GLN A 21 -4.14 0.13 -12.89
N GLN A 22 -3.95 -0.38 -14.11
CA GLN A 22 -2.97 0.13 -15.05
C GLN A 22 -3.29 1.57 -15.46
N ARG A 23 -4.53 1.84 -15.86
CA ARG A 23 -4.99 3.19 -16.23
C ARG A 23 -4.84 4.16 -15.05
N GLY A 24 -5.27 3.76 -13.86
CA GLY A 24 -5.15 4.56 -12.65
C GLY A 24 -3.70 4.80 -12.22
N ALA A 25 -2.78 3.87 -12.50
CA ALA A 25 -1.35 4.08 -12.27
C ALA A 25 -0.78 5.15 -13.21
N ALA A 26 -1.12 5.11 -14.50
CA ALA A 26 -0.70 6.12 -15.46
C ALA A 26 -1.23 7.52 -15.09
N LEU A 27 -2.53 7.63 -14.79
CA LEU A 27 -3.15 8.90 -14.41
C LEU A 27 -2.54 9.49 -13.13
N ARG A 28 -2.27 8.67 -12.11
CA ARG A 28 -1.58 9.11 -10.89
C ARG A 28 -0.16 9.60 -11.15
N LYS A 29 0.54 9.01 -12.12
CA LYS A 29 1.88 9.48 -12.51
C LYS A 29 1.78 10.85 -13.19
N CYS A 30 0.87 11.02 -14.14
CA CYS A 30 0.68 12.30 -14.82
C CYS A 30 0.24 13.40 -13.85
N ALA A 31 -0.69 13.10 -12.95
CA ALA A 31 -1.15 14.05 -11.93
C ALA A 31 0.02 14.58 -11.08
N LYS A 32 0.91 13.69 -10.62
CA LYS A 32 2.11 14.11 -9.86
C LYS A 32 3.05 15.01 -10.63
N VAL A 33 3.21 14.77 -11.94
CA VAL A 33 4.05 15.62 -12.80
C VAL A 33 3.44 17.01 -12.90
N ILE A 34 2.13 17.08 -13.18
CA ILE A 34 1.41 18.36 -13.28
C ILE A 34 1.41 19.11 -11.94
N GLU A 35 1.23 18.41 -10.82
CA GLU A 35 1.32 19.01 -9.47
C GLU A 35 2.71 19.61 -9.22
N ALA A 36 3.78 18.93 -9.63
CA ALA A 36 5.15 19.43 -9.51
C ALA A 36 5.40 20.65 -10.42
N GLU A 37 4.87 20.65 -11.64
CA GLU A 37 4.97 21.79 -12.57
C GLU A 37 4.23 23.03 -12.02
N ILE A 38 3.06 22.83 -11.41
CA ILE A 38 2.30 23.90 -10.73
C ILE A 38 3.09 24.43 -9.53
N ASP A 39 3.71 23.54 -8.76
CA ASP A 39 4.55 23.92 -7.61
C ASP A 39 5.77 24.73 -8.05
N GLU A 40 6.48 24.26 -9.08
CA GLU A 40 7.63 24.98 -9.66
C GLU A 40 7.22 26.34 -10.24
N TYR A 41 6.03 26.43 -10.85
CA TYR A 41 5.47 27.70 -11.31
C TYR A 41 5.26 28.67 -10.13
N LEU A 42 4.64 28.22 -9.04
CA LEU A 42 4.42 29.04 -7.85
C LEU A 42 5.74 29.49 -7.20
N ASP A 43 6.76 28.62 -7.19
CA ASP A 43 8.12 28.96 -6.75
C ASP A 43 8.75 30.03 -7.64
N SER A 44 8.67 29.88 -8.97
CA SER A 44 9.25 30.84 -9.93
C SER A 44 8.64 32.24 -9.84
N LYS A 45 7.43 32.34 -9.26
CA LYS A 45 6.69 33.59 -9.07
C LYS A 45 6.73 34.10 -7.64
N ASP A 46 7.39 33.39 -6.72
CA ASP A 46 7.40 33.67 -5.28
C ASP A 46 5.96 33.86 -4.73
N GLN A 47 5.04 33.00 -5.16
CA GLN A 47 3.63 33.06 -4.77
C GLN A 47 3.26 31.91 -3.85
N PRO A 48 2.57 32.17 -2.72
CA PRO A 48 2.07 31.11 -1.84
C PRO A 48 0.88 30.34 -2.44
N GLY A 49 0.26 30.88 -3.50
CA GLY A 49 -0.87 30.27 -4.18
C GLY A 49 -1.44 31.15 -5.30
N LEU A 50 -2.38 30.59 -6.08
CA LEU A 50 -3.01 31.21 -7.24
C LEU A 50 -4.51 30.92 -7.27
N LYS A 51 -5.32 31.89 -7.70
CA LYS A 51 -6.73 31.65 -8.05
C LYS A 51 -6.87 31.42 -9.54
N TYR A 52 -7.55 30.33 -9.93
CA TYR A 52 -7.82 30.00 -11.32
C TYR A 52 -9.21 29.42 -11.48
N LYS A 53 -10.04 30.03 -12.35
CA LYS A 53 -11.42 29.58 -12.69
C LYS A 53 -12.30 29.25 -11.47
N GLY A 54 -12.26 30.09 -10.45
CA GLY A 54 -13.04 29.89 -9.22
C GLY A 54 -12.41 28.94 -8.19
N THR A 55 -11.21 28.39 -8.48
CA THR A 55 -10.47 27.50 -7.58
C THR A 55 -9.26 28.22 -7.00
N ALA A 56 -9.03 28.09 -5.69
CA ALA A 56 -7.79 28.52 -5.05
C ALA A 56 -6.81 27.33 -4.97
N ILE A 57 -5.60 27.53 -5.49
CA ILE A 57 -4.47 26.59 -5.42
C ILE A 57 -3.51 27.18 -4.39
N ILE A 58 -3.35 26.52 -3.24
CA ILE A 58 -2.54 27.01 -2.12
C ILE A 58 -1.49 25.96 -1.77
N ARG A 59 -0.25 26.38 -1.56
CA ARG A 59 0.82 25.51 -1.10
C ARG A 59 0.69 25.28 0.41
N GLU A 60 0.41 24.04 0.80
CA GLU A 60 0.47 23.63 2.20
C GLU A 60 1.77 22.88 2.49
N THR A 61 2.52 23.35 3.48
CA THR A 61 3.69 22.63 4.01
C THR A 61 3.30 21.84 5.25
N ALA A 62 3.36 20.51 5.16
CA ALA A 62 3.10 19.62 6.28
C ALA A 62 4.31 18.73 6.55
N THR A 63 4.80 18.75 7.79
CA THR A 63 5.86 17.83 8.22
C THR A 63 5.28 16.43 8.40
N LYS A 64 5.72 15.47 7.59
CA LYS A 64 5.38 14.05 7.77
C LYS A 64 6.55 13.30 8.40
N ARG A 65 6.27 12.57 9.49
CA ARG A 65 7.24 11.60 10.05
C ARG A 65 7.28 10.38 9.15
N ARG A 66 8.46 10.02 8.66
CA ARG A 66 8.64 8.76 7.91
C ARG A 66 8.44 7.58 8.86
N THR A 67 7.72 6.57 8.38
CA THR A 67 7.66 5.28 9.08
C THR A 67 9.05 4.67 9.11
N LYS A 68 9.52 4.30 10.31
CA LYS A 68 10.79 3.57 10.47
C LYS A 68 10.69 2.18 9.82
N LYS A 69 11.81 1.63 9.37
CA LYS A 69 11.84 0.23 8.95
C LYS A 69 11.53 -0.66 10.16
N LYS A 70 10.98 -1.85 9.92
CA LYS A 70 10.61 -2.79 10.99
C LYS A 70 11.80 -3.14 11.89
N ALA A 71 12.99 -3.33 11.30
CA ALA A 71 14.21 -3.61 12.04
C ALA A 71 14.61 -2.45 12.96
N ASP A 72 14.66 -1.23 12.43
CA ASP A 72 15.00 -0.03 13.19
C ASP A 72 13.99 0.20 14.34
N ALA A 73 12.70 0.04 14.07
CA ALA A 73 11.65 0.17 15.08
C ALA A 73 11.76 -0.90 16.19
N ARG A 74 12.19 -2.12 15.84
CA ARG A 74 12.46 -3.19 16.83
C ARG A 74 13.67 -2.84 17.69
N ALA A 75 14.77 -2.42 17.07
CA ALA A 75 16.00 -2.04 17.78
C ALA A 75 15.73 -0.89 18.76
N ASP A 76 15.00 0.15 18.32
CA ASP A 76 14.61 1.26 19.19
C ASP A 76 13.73 0.81 20.36
N ALA A 77 12.79 -0.11 20.12
CA ALA A 77 11.92 -0.63 21.18
C ALA A 77 12.71 -1.43 22.21
N ILE A 78 13.62 -2.30 21.76
CA ILE A 78 14.53 -3.07 22.62
C ILE A 78 15.39 -2.12 23.44
N TYR A 79 16.00 -1.10 22.82
CA TYR A 79 16.82 -0.10 23.50
C TYR A 79 16.04 0.66 24.60
N VAL A 80 14.77 0.98 24.36
CA VAL A 80 13.91 1.62 25.37
C VAL A 80 13.61 0.67 26.54
N LEU A 81 13.43 -0.62 26.28
CA LEU A 81 13.21 -1.64 27.31
C LEU A 81 14.48 -1.88 28.14
N GLU A 82 15.64 -1.96 27.50
CA GLU A 82 16.95 -2.03 28.15
C GLU A 82 17.19 -0.85 29.09
N ARG A 83 16.96 0.37 28.60
CA ARG A 83 17.13 1.60 29.40
C ARG A 83 16.20 1.65 30.62
N ARG A 84 15.10 0.91 30.61
CA ARG A 84 14.16 0.77 31.73
C ARG A 84 14.49 -0.38 32.67
N GLY A 85 15.61 -1.08 32.46
CA GLY A 85 16.10 -2.14 33.35
C GLY A 85 15.43 -3.50 33.15
N VAL A 86 14.83 -3.75 31.98
CA VAL A 86 14.27 -5.07 31.66
C VAL A 86 15.42 -6.07 31.45
N GLU A 87 15.45 -7.17 32.22
CA GLU A 87 16.52 -8.19 32.13
C GLU A 87 16.54 -8.96 30.82
N SER A 88 15.37 -9.13 30.18
CA SER A 88 15.24 -9.81 28.87
C SER A 88 14.37 -8.99 27.90
N PRO A 89 14.89 -7.87 27.38
CA PRO A 89 14.18 -6.92 26.52
C PRO A 89 13.62 -7.57 25.25
N GLU A 90 14.39 -8.46 24.62
CA GLU A 90 14.01 -9.13 23.37
C GLU A 90 12.81 -10.06 23.57
N LYS A 91 12.84 -10.88 24.63
CA LYS A 91 11.76 -11.82 24.96
C LYS A 91 10.48 -11.07 25.30
N LEU A 92 10.58 -10.03 26.13
CA LEU A 92 9.42 -9.21 26.50
C LEU A 92 8.83 -8.50 25.28
N PHE A 93 9.69 -7.99 24.38
CA PHE A 93 9.22 -7.40 23.13
C PHE A 93 8.45 -8.42 22.27
N ASP A 94 8.96 -9.63 22.11
CA ASP A 94 8.31 -10.67 21.33
C ASP A 94 6.98 -11.10 21.98
N GLU A 95 6.91 -11.23 23.30
CA GLU A 95 5.68 -11.49 24.06
C GLU A 95 4.62 -10.39 23.87
N ILE A 96 5.03 -9.12 23.97
CA ILE A 96 4.13 -7.98 23.70
C ILE A 96 3.61 -8.05 22.26
N MET A 97 4.48 -8.38 21.30
CA MET A 97 4.10 -8.47 19.90
C MET A 97 3.16 -9.65 19.60
N GLU A 98 3.29 -10.77 20.31
CA GLU A 98 2.35 -11.89 20.24
C GLU A 98 1.01 -11.56 20.91
N ALA A 99 1.00 -10.93 22.09
CA ALA A 99 -0.21 -10.51 22.78
C ALA A 99 -1.06 -9.52 21.96
N ARG A 100 -0.41 -8.75 21.08
CA ARG A 100 -1.09 -7.86 20.12
C ARG A 100 -1.76 -8.58 18.96
N ARG A 101 -1.40 -9.84 18.68
CA ARG A 101 -2.01 -10.61 17.60
C ARG A 101 -3.35 -11.14 18.09
N GLY A 102 -4.40 -10.91 17.30
CA GLY A 102 -5.70 -11.51 17.55
C GLY A 102 -5.68 -13.03 17.43
N SER A 103 -6.74 -13.68 17.91
CA SER A 103 -6.90 -15.14 17.81
C SER A 103 -6.77 -15.62 16.35
N PRO A 104 -6.11 -16.76 16.09
CA PRO A 104 -6.01 -17.32 14.75
C PRO A 104 -7.40 -17.58 14.15
N THR A 105 -7.65 -17.07 12.94
CA THR A 105 -8.88 -17.32 12.19
C THR A 105 -8.58 -18.18 10.96
N GLU A 106 -9.31 -19.28 10.78
CA GLU A 106 -9.19 -20.10 9.57
C GLU A 106 -9.76 -19.37 8.35
N GLN A 107 -8.91 -19.07 7.37
CA GLN A 107 -9.32 -18.48 6.10
C GLN A 107 -9.20 -19.49 4.97
N ARG A 108 -10.33 -19.82 4.33
CA ARG A 108 -10.36 -20.64 3.11
C ARG A 108 -10.11 -19.75 1.89
N LYS A 109 -9.13 -20.12 1.05
CA LYS A 109 -8.78 -19.39 -0.19
C LYS A 109 -8.92 -20.29 -1.40
N LEU A 110 -9.61 -19.82 -2.44
CA LEU A 110 -9.71 -20.49 -3.73
C LEU A 110 -8.42 -20.29 -4.55
N LYS A 111 -7.77 -21.38 -4.99
CA LYS A 111 -6.61 -21.35 -5.88
C LYS A 111 -7.01 -21.88 -7.27
N PHE A 112 -6.79 -21.08 -8.31
CA PHE A 112 -7.03 -21.48 -9.70
C PHE A 112 -5.70 -21.86 -10.35
N LYS A 113 -5.55 -23.11 -10.78
CA LYS A 113 -4.38 -23.60 -11.54
C LYS A 113 -4.83 -24.04 -12.93
N LYS A 114 -4.08 -23.65 -13.97
CA LYS A 114 -4.30 -24.15 -15.34
C LYS A 114 -3.72 -25.56 -15.44
N ILE A 115 -4.55 -26.53 -15.82
CA ILE A 115 -4.10 -27.89 -16.13
C ILE A 115 -3.75 -27.92 -17.62
N LYS A 116 -2.50 -28.27 -17.97
CA LYS A 116 -2.13 -28.53 -19.37
C LYS A 116 -2.61 -29.93 -19.75
N LYS A 117 -3.37 -30.07 -20.83
CA LYS A 117 -3.67 -31.40 -21.40
C LYS A 117 -2.38 -31.97 -22.01
N LYS A 118 -2.07 -33.24 -21.72
CA LYS A 118 -1.09 -33.99 -22.52
C LYS A 118 -1.66 -34.12 -23.94
N LYS A 119 -0.83 -33.89 -24.95
CA LYS A 119 -1.15 -34.30 -26.32
C LYS A 119 -1.07 -35.82 -26.32
N ASP A 120 -2.19 -36.49 -26.54
CA ASP A 120 -2.15 -37.90 -26.92
C ASP A 120 -1.61 -37.93 -28.35
N GLU A 121 -0.46 -38.59 -28.53
CA GLU A 121 0.13 -38.89 -29.83
C GLU A 121 -0.78 -39.93 -30.52
N TYR A 122 -1.11 -39.66 -31.79
CA TYR A 122 -1.93 -40.50 -32.66
C TYR A 122 -1.29 -41.87 -32.90
#